data_AF-V7BXI5-F1
#
_entry.id   AF-V7BXI5-F1
#
_cell.length_a   1.000
_cell.length_b   1.000
_cell.length_c   1.000
_cell.angle_alpha   90.00
_cell.angle_beta   90.00
_cell.angle_gamma   90.00
#
_symmetry.space_group_name_H-M   'P 1'
#
loop_
_entity.id
_entity.type
_entity.pdbx_description
1 polymer ?
#
loop_
_entity_poly.entity_id
_entity_poly.type
_entity_poly.pdbx_seq_one_letter_code
_entity_poly.pdbx_strand_id
1 'polypeptide(L)' 'AHATVAMDHFTHNLNHSNLIPTVDYSAGIETYPLVVLQVTYFRCGGVSIGVGKVHHVADGESGAHFINSWSNVARGIPIS' A
#
# COMPACT_ATOMS: atom_id res chain seq x y z
N ALA A 1 -9.26 6.67 -12.00
CA ALA A 1 -10.49 5.87 -12.09
C ALA A 1 -10.54 4.93 -10.90
N HIS A 2 -11.58 5.01 -10.08
CA HIS A 2 -11.75 4.20 -8.88
C HIS A 2 -12.24 2.81 -9.34
N ALA A 3 -11.31 1.87 -9.53
CA ALA A 3 -11.65 0.49 -9.89
C ALA A 3 -11.97 -0.28 -8.61
N THR A 4 -13.24 -0.27 -8.20
CA THR A 4 -13.70 -1.13 -7.12
C THR A 4 -13.97 -2.52 -7.70
N VAL A 5 -12.92 -3.37 -7.76
CA VAL A 5 -13.15 -4.80 -7.89
C VAL A 5 -13.66 -5.28 -6.55
N ALA A 6 -14.93 -5.69 -6.50
CA ALA A 6 -15.51 -6.21 -5.28
C ALA A 6 -14.88 -7.57 -4.95
N MET A 7 -13.83 -7.54 -4.13
CA MET A 7 -13.22 -8.76 -3.62
C MET A 7 -14.06 -9.31 -2.46
N ASP A 8 -14.42 -10.57 -2.57
CA ASP A 8 -15.20 -11.31 -1.58
C ASP A 8 -14.33 -11.80 -0.41
N HIS A 9 -13.08 -12.19 -0.71
CA HIS A 9 -12.09 -12.66 0.24
C HIS A 9 -10.66 -12.34 -0.21
N PHE A 10 -9.68 -12.36 0.72
CA PHE A 10 -8.26 -12.36 0.36
C PHE A 10 -7.91 -13.76 -0.16
N THR A 11 -8.19 -14.01 -1.43
CA THR A 11 -7.87 -15.30 -2.05
C THR A 11 -6.37 -15.41 -2.27
N HIS A 12 -5.80 -16.59 -1.99
CA HIS A 12 -4.39 -16.90 -2.25
C HIS A 12 -4.13 -17.11 -3.74
N ASN A 13 -4.57 -16.17 -4.59
CA ASN A 13 -4.23 -16.12 -6.01
C ASN A 13 -3.21 -14.99 -6.21
N LEU A 14 -2.13 -15.29 -6.94
CA LEU A 14 -0.98 -14.39 -7.13
C LEU A 14 -1.28 -13.15 -8.00
N ASN A 15 -2.55 -12.79 -8.18
CA ASN A 15 -2.93 -11.59 -8.91
C ASN A 15 -2.82 -10.37 -7.97
N HIS A 16 -1.60 -10.11 -7.48
CA HIS A 16 -1.25 -8.98 -6.61
C HIS A 16 -1.48 -7.61 -7.24
N SER A 17 -1.79 -7.56 -8.53
CA SER A 17 -1.96 -6.36 -9.36
C SER A 17 -3.10 -5.43 -8.93
N ASN A 18 -3.99 -5.88 -8.04
CA ASN A 18 -5.16 -5.12 -7.63
C ASN A 18 -5.08 -4.53 -6.21
N LEU A 19 -3.99 -4.75 -5.47
CA LEU A 19 -3.91 -4.30 -4.06
C LEU A 19 -3.12 -3.01 -3.86
N ILE A 20 -2.41 -2.53 -4.90
CA ILE A 20 -1.75 -1.22 -4.90
C ILE A 20 -2.15 -0.45 -6.17
N PRO A 21 -2.09 0.90 -6.15
CA PRO A 21 -2.30 1.68 -7.34
C PRO A 21 -1.26 1.34 -8.42
N THR A 22 -1.69 1.24 -9.67
CA THR A 22 -0.78 1.17 -10.80
C THR A 22 -0.03 2.50 -10.93
N VAL A 23 1.28 2.44 -11.11
CA VAL A 23 2.13 3.61 -11.33
C VAL A 23 2.58 3.61 -12.78
N ASP A 24 2.45 4.76 -13.44
CA ASP A 24 3.01 4.99 -14.77
C ASP A 24 4.47 5.38 -14.64
N TYR A 25 5.35 4.52 -15.16
CA TYR A 25 6.80 4.71 -15.14
C TYR A 25 7.36 5.24 -16.47
N SER A 26 6.51 5.73 -17.38
CA SER A 26 6.94 6.23 -18.69
C SER A 26 7.43 7.67 -18.69
N ALA A 27 7.08 8.47 -17.68
CA ALA A 27 7.28 9.93 -17.65
C ALA A 27 8.58 10.41 -16.95
N GLY A 28 9.52 9.52 -16.62
CA GLY A 28 10.78 9.87 -15.94
C GLY A 28 10.71 9.74 -14.42
N ILE A 29 11.87 9.51 -13.79
CA ILE A 29 11.98 9.11 -12.37
C ILE A 29 11.47 10.16 -11.39
N GLU A 30 11.56 11.44 -11.77
CA GLU A 30 11.10 12.60 -11.03
C GLU A 30 9.59 12.63 -10.84
N THR A 31 8.85 11.88 -11.66
CA THR A 31 7.40 11.77 -11.58
C THR A 31 6.93 10.60 -10.72
N TYR A 32 7.84 9.71 -10.30
CA TYR A 32 7.46 8.49 -9.59
C TYR A 32 7.04 8.82 -8.16
N PRO A 33 5.86 8.37 -7.70
CA PRO A 33 5.48 8.52 -6.31
C PRO A 33 6.42 7.72 -5.41
N LEU A 34 6.88 8.32 -4.31
CA LEU A 34 7.74 7.65 -3.34
C LEU A 34 7.00 6.53 -2.59
N VAL A 35 5.71 6.77 -2.30
CA VAL A 35 4.80 5.85 -1.63
C VAL A 35 3.44 5.90 -2.31
N VAL A 36 2.82 4.74 -2.53
CA VAL A 36 1.43 4.59 -2.95
C VAL A 36 0.69 3.72 -1.94
N LEU A 37 -0.56 4.08 -1.64
CA LEU A 37 -1.38 3.41 -0.64
C LEU A 37 -2.75 3.09 -1.24
N GLN A 38 -3.30 1.92 -0.92
CA GLN A 38 -4.68 1.56 -1.27
C GLN A 38 -5.35 0.83 -0.12
N VAL A 39 -6.53 1.31 0.27
CA VAL A 39 -7.41 0.63 1.22
C VAL A 39 -8.43 -0.18 0.42
N THR A 40 -8.50 -1.48 0.67
CA THR A 40 -9.45 -2.38 0.02
C THR A 40 -10.37 -2.97 1.07
N TYR A 41 -11.68 -2.73 0.91
CA TYR A 41 -12.73 -3.29 1.75
C TYR A 41 -13.31 -4.53 1.08
N PHE A 42 -13.33 -5.64 1.81
CA PHE A 42 -13.86 -6.91 1.34
C PHE A 42 -15.33 -7.05 1.73
N ARG A 43 -16.10 -7.80 0.93
CA ARG A 43 -17.52 -8.04 1.22
C ARG A 43 -17.76 -8.73 2.57
N CYS A 44 -16.80 -9.49 3.06
CA CYS A 44 -16.84 -10.11 4.38
C CYS A 44 -16.64 -9.15 5.56
N GLY A 45 -16.43 -7.85 5.30
CA GLY A 45 -16.12 -6.84 6.32
C GLY A 45 -14.62 -6.72 6.65
N GLY A 46 -13.78 -7.60 6.09
CA GLY A 46 -12.32 -7.48 6.19
C GLY A 46 -11.79 -6.25 5.44
N VAL A 47 -10.59 -5.80 5.82
CA VAL A 47 -9.89 -4.68 5.19
C VAL A 47 -8.43 -5.07 4.95
N SER A 48 -7.89 -4.70 3.79
CA SER A 48 -6.44 -4.73 3.53
C SER A 48 -5.94 -3.35 3.17
N ILE A 49 -4.71 -3.05 3.58
CA ILE A 49 -3.98 -1.86 3.15
C ILE A 49 -2.79 -2.34 2.33
N GLY A 50 -2.77 -2.02 1.03
CA GLY A 50 -1.61 -2.24 0.18
C GLY A 50 -0.69 -1.04 0.22
N VAL A 51 0.61 -1.32 0.37
CA VAL A 51 1.67 -0.30 0.46
C VAL A 51 2.70 -0.59 -0.63
N GLY A 52 2.80 0.30 -1.61
CA GLY A 52 3.89 0.33 -2.58
C GLY A 52 4.88 1.42 -2.19
N LYS A 53 6.18 1.11 -2.21
CA LYS A 53 7.25 2.07 -1.95
C LYS A 53 8.38 1.91 -2.96
N VAL A 54 9.00 3.00 -3.37
CA VAL A 54 10.17 2.94 -4.26
C VAL A 54 11.41 2.48 -3.46
N HIS A 55 12.03 1.37 -3.86
CA HIS A 55 13.13 0.76 -3.08
C HIS A 55 14.40 1.64 -3.04
N HIS A 56 14.49 2.67 -3.90
CA HIS A 56 15.56 3.66 -3.86
C HIS A 56 15.56 4.53 -2.60
N VAL A 57 14.40 4.71 -1.93
CA VAL A 57 14.29 5.55 -0.72
C VAL A 57 14.16 4.75 0.57
N ALA A 58 13.84 3.45 0.48
CA ALA A 58 13.62 2.61 1.65
C ALA A 58 13.91 1.13 1.33
N ASP A 59 14.71 0.50 2.18
CA ASP A 59 14.91 -0.94 2.23
C ASP A 59 13.75 -1.66 2.97
N GLY A 60 13.94 -2.95 3.26
CA GLY A 60 12.96 -3.75 3.99
C GLY A 60 12.67 -3.19 5.39
N GLU A 61 13.72 -2.88 6.14
CA GLU A 61 13.63 -2.46 7.54
C GLU A 61 13.01 -1.07 7.67
N SER A 62 13.51 -0.10 6.91
CA SER A 62 12.92 1.25 6.86
C SER A 62 11.47 1.23 6.38
N GLY A 63 11.12 0.31 5.47
CA GLY A 63 9.72 0.07 5.09
C GLY A 63 8.84 -0.46 6.22
N ALA A 64 9.35 -1.41 7.00
CA ALA A 64 8.62 -1.94 8.16
C ALA A 64 8.50 -0.89 9.28
N HIS A 65 9.57 -0.13 9.53
CA HIS A 65 9.58 0.99 10.48
C HIS A 65 8.57 2.06 10.09
N PHE A 66 8.47 2.41 8.80
CA PHE A 66 7.43 3.32 8.30
C PHE A 66 6.02 2.83 8.64
N ILE A 67 5.71 1.55 8.40
CA ILE A 67 4.39 0.97 8.68
C ILE A 67 4.08 0.99 10.19
N ASN A 68 5.06 0.61 11.02
CA ASN A 68 4.91 0.61 12.48
C ASN A 68 4.70 2.03 13.02
N SER A 69 5.50 2.98 12.56
CA SER A 69 5.37 4.40 12.93
C SER A 69 4.04 4.98 12.48
N TRP A 70 3.59 4.67 11.26
CA TRP A 70 2.28 5.09 10.77
C TRP A 70 1.15 4.52 11.63
N SER A 71 1.22 3.24 12.01
CA SER A 71 0.28 2.60 12.95
C SER A 71 0.28 3.29 14.32
N ASN A 72 1.44 3.66 14.85
CA ASN A 72 1.53 4.39 16.12
C ASN A 72 0.81 5.74 16.04
N VAL A 73 1.11 6.53 15.01
CA VAL A 73 0.44 7.83 14.78
C VAL A 73 -1.07 7.66 14.67
N ALA A 74 -1.55 6.67 13.89
CA ALA A 74 -2.98 6.40 13.73
C ALA A 74 -3.67 6.01 15.05
N ARG A 75 -2.92 5.48 16.01
CA ARG A 75 -3.40 5.10 17.36
C ARG A 75 -3.15 6.17 18.42
N GLY A 76 -2.57 7.32 18.07
CA GLY A 76 -2.21 8.37 19.01
C GLY A 76 -1.00 8.04 19.90
N ILE A 77 -0.16 7.10 19.46
CA ILE A 77 1.07 6.70 20.15
C ILE A 77 2.25 7.50 19.57
N PRO A 78 3.17 8.03 20.40
CA PRO A 78 4.37 8.70 19.91
C PRO A 78 5.22 7.78 19.02
N ILE A 79 5.86 8.37 18.01
CA ILE A 79 6.83 7.68 17.15
C ILE A 79 8.18 7.55 17.87
N SER A 80 8.89 6.42 17.66
CA SER A 80 10.23 6.16 18.19
C SER A 80 11.29 6.11 17.08
#